data_AF-A0A533YP70-F1
#
_entry.id   AF-A0A533YP70-F1
#
_cell.length_a   1.000
_cell.length_b   1.000
_cell.length_c   1.000
_cell.angle_alpha   90.00
_cell.angle_beta   90.00
_cell.angle_gamma   90.00
#
_symmetry.space_group_name_H-M   'P 1'
#
loop_
_entity.id
_entity.type
_entity.pdbx_description
1 polymer ?
#
loop_
_entity_poly.entity_id
_entity_poly.type
_entity_poly.pdbx_seq_one_letter_code
_entity_poly.pdbx_strand_id
1 'polypeptide(L)' 'TQQIIFRYDVIPGPKVFETQIHGRKFEMYNDTVLAFNKSGKEVVRIQVEEPIYIRPAERVQWL' A
#
# COMPACT_ATOMS: atom_id res chain seq x y z
N THR A 1 0.74 -6.60 -22.47
CA THR A 1 1.38 -7.90 -22.19
C THR A 1 1.32 -8.15 -20.70
N GLN A 2 1.22 -9.41 -20.26
CA GLN A 2 1.25 -9.75 -18.83
C GLN A 2 2.70 -9.98 -18.40
N GLN A 3 3.10 -9.49 -17.23
CA GLN A 3 4.46 -9.61 -16.71
C GLN A 3 4.44 -9.95 -15.21
N ILE A 4 5.40 -10.75 -14.78
CA ILE A 4 5.59 -11.08 -13.36
C ILE A 4 6.45 -9.99 -12.71
N ILE A 5 6.01 -9.52 -11.54
CA ILE A 5 6.75 -8.60 -10.68
C ILE A 5 7.67 -9.42 -9.78
N PHE A 6 8.97 -9.14 -9.83
CA PHE A 6 9.98 -9.83 -9.01
C PHE A 6 10.40 -9.00 -7.80
N ARG A 7 10.26 -7.68 -7.89
CA ARG A 7 10.63 -6.72 -6.85
C ARG A 7 9.79 -5.46 -7.00
N TYR A 8 9.53 -4.79 -5.90
CA TYR A 8 9.00 -3.43 -5.91
C TYR A 8 9.78 -2.55 -4.94
N ASP A 9 9.80 -1.26 -5.23
CA ASP A 9 10.31 -0.20 -4.35
C ASP A 9 9.18 0.75 -4.02
N VAL A 10 9.27 1.36 -2.83
CA VAL A 10 8.33 2.40 -2.38
C VAL A 10 9.10 3.71 -2.26
N ILE A 11 8.60 4.74 -2.92
CA ILE A 11 9.07 6.11 -2.78
C ILE A 11 8.04 6.82 -1.88
N PRO A 12 8.43 7.23 -0.65
CA PRO A 12 7.54 7.96 0.23
C PRO A 12 7.03 9.23 -0.42
N GLY A 13 5.72 9.43 -0.36
CA GLY A 13 5.02 10.58 -0.89
C GLY A 13 4.62 11.58 0.18
N PRO A 14 3.97 12.69 -0.22
CA PRO A 14 3.47 13.67 0.72
C PRO A 14 2.30 13.10 1.53
N LYS A 15 2.15 13.61 2.76
CA LYS A 15 0.93 13.40 3.55
C LYS A 15 -0.24 14.06 2.83
N VAL A 16 -1.31 13.30 2.61
CA VAL A 16 -2.52 13.79 1.93
C VAL A 16 -3.71 13.94 2.88
N PHE A 17 -3.67 13.30 4.06
CA PHE A 17 -4.74 13.38 5.03
C PHE A 17 -4.23 13.16 6.47
N GLU A 18 -4.87 13.82 7.43
CA GLU A 18 -4.62 13.65 8.86
C GLU A 18 -5.95 13.75 9.62
N THR A 19 -6.25 12.79 10.49
CA THR A 19 -7.42 12.84 11.38
C THR A 19 -7.18 12.09 12.69
N GLN A 20 -8.17 12.07 13.57
CA GLN A 20 -8.18 11.23 14.76
C GLN A 20 -9.26 10.15 14.64
N ILE A 21 -8.86 8.88 14.70
CA ILE A 21 -9.78 7.73 14.70
C ILE A 21 -9.67 7.04 16.06
N HIS A 22 -10.78 6.99 16.82
CA HIS A 22 -10.82 6.44 18.17
C HIS A 22 -9.74 7.02 19.12
N GLY A 23 -9.47 8.33 19.02
CA GLY A 23 -8.47 9.02 19.84
C GLY A 23 -7.01 8.74 19.47
N ARG A 24 -6.75 8.02 18.37
CA ARG A 24 -5.40 7.82 17.81
C ARG A 24 -5.21 8.68 16.58
N LYS A 25 -4.02 9.25 16.46
CA LYS A 25 -3.59 10.00 15.27
C LYS A 25 -3.55 9.08 14.05
N PHE A 26 -4.18 9.49 12.96
CA PHE A 26 -4.14 8.84 11.67
C PHE A 26 -3.55 9.81 10.65
N GLU A 27 -2.59 9.32 9.86
CA GLU A 27 -1.95 10.05 8.77
C GLU A 27 -1.97 9.15 7.54
N MET A 28 -2.31 9.71 6.39
CA MET A 28 -2.31 9.02 5.09
C MET A 28 -1.32 9.68 4.16
N TYR A 29 -0.54 8.87 3.45
CA TYR A 29 0.50 9.31 2.51
C TYR A 29 0.18 8.80 1.12
N ASN A 30 0.54 9.58 0.11
CA ASN A 30 0.36 9.23 -1.30
C ASN A 30 1.69 8.72 -1.89
N ASP A 31 2.07 7.51 -1.48
CA ASP A 31 3.34 6.90 -1.84
C ASP A 31 3.34 6.45 -3.30
N THR A 32 4.52 6.36 -3.90
CA THR A 32 4.69 5.82 -5.25
C THR A 32 5.36 4.46 -5.18
N VAL A 33 4.67 3.43 -5.67
CA VAL A 33 5.21 2.08 -5.80
C VAL A 33 5.71 1.86 -7.22
N LEU A 34 6.97 1.44 -7.35
CA LEU A 34 7.61 1.04 -8.59
C LEU A 34 7.79 -0.47 -8.60
N ALA A 35 7.30 -1.17 -9.62
CA ALA A 35 7.46 -2.60 -9.74
C ALA A 35 8.38 -2.97 -10.91
N PHE A 36 9.22 -3.97 -10.70
CA PHE A 36 10.27 -4.38 -11.62
C PHE A 36 10.12 -5.85 -12.02
N ASN A 37 10.42 -6.14 -13.29
CA ASN A 37 10.50 -7.52 -13.78
C ASN A 37 11.86 -8.16 -13.46
N LYS A 38 12.07 -9.42 -13.90
CA LYS A 38 13.31 -10.18 -13.67
C LYS A 38 14.58 -9.45 -14.13
N SER A 39 14.49 -8.65 -15.18
CA SER A 39 15.61 -7.90 -15.75
C SER A 39 15.88 -6.58 -15.01
N GLY A 40 15.11 -6.27 -13.95
CA GLY A 40 15.20 -5.00 -13.24
C GLY A 40 14.55 -3.83 -13.99
N LYS A 41 13.81 -4.09 -15.08
CA LYS A 41 13.08 -3.05 -15.81
C LYS A 41 11.81 -2.69 -15.05
N GLU A 42 11.55 -1.39 -14.89
CA GLU A 42 10.27 -0.89 -14.36
C GLU A 42 9.13 -1.27 -15.32
N VAL A 43 8.09 -1.90 -14.78
CA VAL A 43 6.93 -2.38 -15.53
C VAL A 43 5.61 -1.84 -15.00
N VAL A 44 5.60 -1.33 -13.76
CA VAL A 44 4.46 -0.67 -13.13
C VAL A 44 4.95 0.51 -12.31
N ARG A 45 4.21 1.62 -12.36
CA ARG A 45 4.34 2.77 -11.48
C ARG A 45 2.94 3.20 -11.07
N ILE A 46 2.66 3.19 -9.78
CA ILE A 46 1.34 3.50 -9.26
C ILE A 46 1.44 4.31 -7.97
N GLN A 47 0.49 5.23 -7.81
CA GLN A 47 0.29 5.95 -6.57
C GLN A 47 -0.61 5.13 -5.66
N VAL A 48 -0.19 4.96 -4.41
CA VAL A 48 -0.92 4.24 -3.38
C VAL A 48 -1.13 5.20 -2.23
N GLU A 49 -2.39 5.55 -2.01
CA GLU A 49 -2.81 6.08 -0.72
C GLU A 49 -2.86 4.88 0.23
N GLU A 50 -2.04 4.87 1.28
CA GLU A 50 -2.07 3.77 2.27
C GLU A 50 -3.15 4.07 3.34
N PRO A 51 -4.38 3.53 3.25
CA PRO A 51 -5.26 3.48 4.41
C PRO A 51 -4.73 2.39 5.36
N ILE A 52 -5.05 2.51 6.65
CA ILE A 52 -4.82 1.42 7.61
C ILE A 52 -5.52 0.17 7.06
N TYR A 53 -4.76 -0.84 6.61
CA TYR A 53 -5.32 -2.16 6.36
C TYR A 53 -5.59 -2.85 7.69
N ILE A 54 -6.74 -2.54 8.31
CA ILE A 54 -7.25 -3.32 9.43
C ILE A 54 -7.83 -4.59 8.84
N ARG A 55 -7.12 -5.72 8.94
CA ARG A 55 -7.73 -7.03 8.66
C ARG A 55 -8.96 -7.16 9.57
N PRO A 56 -10.15 -7.53 9.05
CA PRO A 56 -11.25 -7.88 9.94
C PRO A 56 -10.76 -8.96 10.90
N ALA A 57 -11.14 -8.84 12.18
CA ALA A 57 -10.86 -9.85 13.19
C ALA A 57 -11.29 -11.23 12.65
N GLU A 58 -10.52 -12.26 13.01
CA GLU A 58 -10.73 -13.63 12.56
C GLU A 58 -12.21 -14.02 12.57
N ARG A 59 -12.61 -14.71 11.49
CA ARG A 59 -13.93 -15.30 11.28
C ARG A 59 -14.39 -15.99 12.58
N VAL A 60 -15.56 -15.60 13.08
CA VAL A 60 -16.28 -16.28 14.17
C VAL A 60 -16.30 -17.79 13.94
N GLN A 61 -15.94 -18.55 14.99
CA GLN A 61 -15.97 -20.01 15.00
C GLN A 61 -17.35 -20.55 14.63
N TRP A 62 -17.36 -21.54 13.75
CA TRP A 62 -18.51 -22.40 13.51
C TRP A 62 -18.87 -23.16 14.79
N LEU A 63 -20.12 -23.03 15.23
CA LEU A 63 -20.82 -23.99 16.09
C LEU A 63 -21.86 -24.72 15.25
#